data_AF-A0A6A4HRE5-F1
#
_entry.id   AF-A0A6A4HRE5-F1
#
_cell.length_a   1.000
_cell.length_b   1.000
_cell.length_c   1.000
_cell.angle_alpha   90.00
_cell.angle_beta   90.00
_cell.angle_gamma   90.00
#
_symmetry.space_group_name_H-M   'P 1'
#
loop_
_entity.id
_entity.type
_entity.pdbx_description
1 polymer ?
#
loop_
_entity_poly.entity_id
_entity_poly.type
_entity_poly.pdbx_seq_one_letter_code
_entity_poly.pdbx_strand_id
1 'polypeptide(L)'
;MFAAEGSSSQPWNCTVDNHEIINFLVETGEITNIFACDSADILQGTTGEHTLNVQLIPNNSTTNATQSTVWLDSILYQPLPTDPLDSVMLRIHNSDPSVSYGNSSGAWTFQGYQSNATGTTATSMNFAFNGSSVTLYSVNFGNPIYNASTAFYTIDGTSSTDFVLPGSTNVSSTGNYTDIINYPLFTASDLSESHQHIEVATSYNALKIHNGSPSIISS
;
A
#
# COMPACT_ATOMS: atom_id res chain seq x y z
N MET A 1 3.77 -3.70 -13.20
CA MET A 1 2.92 -4.82 -13.62
C MET A 1 3.81 -6.06 -13.69
N PHE A 2 3.70 -6.97 -12.73
CA PHE A 2 4.33 -8.28 -12.80
C PHE A 2 3.29 -9.28 -13.31
N ALA A 3 3.75 -10.29 -14.06
CA ALA A 3 2.93 -11.36 -14.61
C ALA A 3 3.05 -12.60 -13.71
N ALA A 4 1.91 -13.20 -13.34
CA ALA A 4 1.87 -14.42 -12.54
C ALA A 4 1.87 -15.68 -13.43
N GLU A 5 2.63 -16.69 -13.03
CA GLU A 5 2.69 -18.03 -13.63
C GLU A 5 1.67 -19.00 -13.01
N GLY A 6 0.91 -19.72 -13.86
CA GLY A 6 0.68 -21.18 -13.75
C GLY A 6 -0.24 -21.83 -12.67
N SER A 7 -1.57 -21.79 -12.90
CA SER A 7 -2.65 -22.74 -12.46
C SER A 7 -3.04 -22.82 -10.96
N SER A 8 -4.30 -23.00 -10.52
CA SER A 8 -5.54 -23.44 -11.18
C SER A 8 -6.79 -22.84 -10.47
N SER A 9 -7.83 -22.54 -11.27
CA SER A 9 -9.10 -21.85 -10.94
C SER A 9 -8.98 -20.41 -10.45
N GLN A 10 -9.28 -19.48 -11.34
CA GLN A 10 -9.48 -18.08 -10.99
C GLN A 10 -10.80 -17.96 -10.21
N PRO A 11 -10.81 -17.52 -8.94
CA PRO A 11 -12.02 -17.53 -8.13
C PRO A 11 -12.89 -16.28 -8.35
N TRP A 12 -12.64 -15.53 -9.42
CA TRP A 12 -13.43 -14.38 -9.82
C TRP A 12 -13.35 -14.13 -11.32
N ASN A 13 -14.31 -13.36 -11.83
CA ASN A 13 -14.30 -12.76 -13.15
C ASN A 13 -14.83 -11.33 -13.07
N CYS A 14 -14.21 -10.40 -13.78
CA CYS A 14 -14.59 -9.01 -13.79
C CYS A 14 -14.90 -8.48 -15.19
N THR A 15 -15.93 -7.64 -15.25
CA THR A 15 -16.24 -6.86 -16.45
C THR A 15 -16.48 -5.40 -16.11
N VAL A 16 -16.16 -4.51 -17.03
CA VAL A 16 -16.60 -3.11 -17.01
C VAL A 16 -17.43 -2.85 -18.26
N ASP A 17 -18.65 -2.32 -18.08
CA ASP A 17 -19.60 -2.08 -19.17
C ASP A 17 -19.80 -3.31 -20.08
N ASN A 18 -19.87 -4.49 -19.46
CA ASN A 18 -19.97 -5.82 -20.10
C ASN A 18 -18.74 -6.24 -20.93
N HIS A 19 -17.60 -5.56 -20.80
CA HIS A 19 -16.33 -5.96 -21.38
C HIS A 19 -15.43 -6.59 -20.32
N GLU A 20 -14.87 -7.76 -20.61
CA GLU A 20 -13.93 -8.44 -19.72
C GLU A 20 -12.67 -7.59 -19.51
N ILE A 21 -12.26 -7.46 -18.25
CA ILE A 21 -11.02 -6.76 -17.86
C ILE A 21 -9.98 -7.77 -17.38
N ILE A 22 -8.75 -7.30 -17.11
CA ILE A 22 -7.69 -8.19 -16.64
C ILE A 22 -8.10 -8.75 -15.28
N ASN A 23 -8.07 -10.09 -15.17
CA ASN A 23 -8.27 -10.81 -13.94
C ASN A 23 -6.92 -11.42 -13.52
N PHE A 24 -6.48 -11.25 -12.27
CA PHE A 24 -5.25 -11.87 -11.76
C PHE A 24 -5.55 -13.18 -11.02
N LEU A 25 -4.51 -13.99 -10.85
CA LEU A 25 -4.55 -15.20 -10.05
C LEU A 25 -4.21 -14.87 -8.59
N VAL A 26 -4.64 -15.72 -7.66
CA VAL A 26 -4.19 -15.64 -6.27
C VAL A 26 -2.71 -16.03 -6.21
N GLU A 27 -1.85 -15.10 -5.78
CA GLU A 27 -0.45 -15.42 -5.46
C GLU A 27 -0.37 -16.09 -4.09
N THR A 28 0.28 -17.26 -4.02
CA THR A 28 0.38 -18.04 -2.77
C THR A 28 1.38 -17.49 -1.77
N GLY A 29 2.20 -16.51 -2.18
CA GLY A 29 3.17 -15.81 -1.33
C GLY A 29 2.61 -14.58 -0.62
N GLU A 30 1.45 -14.10 -1.04
CA GLU A 30 0.81 -12.88 -0.52
C GLU A 30 -0.39 -13.26 0.37
N ILE A 31 -0.42 -12.73 1.59
CA ILE A 31 -1.52 -12.97 2.55
C ILE A 31 -2.58 -11.86 2.46
N THR A 32 -2.20 -10.69 1.93
CA THR A 32 -2.98 -9.46 1.84
C THR A 32 -2.75 -8.81 0.48
N ASN A 33 -3.65 -7.92 0.05
CA ASN A 33 -3.52 -7.17 -1.20
C ASN A 33 -3.63 -8.03 -2.49
N ILE A 34 -4.54 -9.01 -2.47
CA ILE A 34 -4.87 -9.79 -3.65
C ILE A 34 -5.62 -8.89 -4.64
N PHE A 35 -4.96 -8.52 -5.74
CA PHE A 35 -5.61 -7.80 -6.82
C PHE A 35 -6.51 -8.76 -7.59
N ALA A 36 -7.83 -8.60 -7.47
CA ALA A 36 -8.73 -9.44 -8.24
C ALA A 36 -8.67 -9.06 -9.73
N CYS A 37 -8.86 -7.77 -10.01
CA CYS A 37 -9.07 -7.28 -11.35
C CYS A 37 -8.49 -5.87 -11.55
N ASP A 38 -8.06 -5.56 -12.76
CA ASP A 38 -7.58 -4.24 -13.17
C ASP A 38 -8.21 -3.90 -14.53
N SER A 39 -8.84 -2.72 -14.61
CA SER A 39 -9.36 -2.20 -15.88
C SER A 39 -8.24 -1.91 -16.88
N ALA A 40 -7.00 -1.86 -16.41
CA ALA A 40 -5.83 -1.40 -17.16
C ALA A 40 -6.15 -0.06 -17.83
N ASP A 41 -5.74 0.11 -19.08
CA ASP A 41 -5.99 1.31 -19.87
C ASP A 41 -7.36 1.31 -20.58
N ILE A 42 -8.26 0.35 -20.33
CA ILE A 42 -9.56 0.25 -21.04
C ILE A 42 -10.43 1.49 -20.77
N LEU A 43 -10.34 2.05 -19.56
CA LEU A 43 -11.09 3.24 -19.14
C LEU A 43 -10.25 4.53 -19.27
N GLN A 44 -9.07 4.46 -19.90
CA GLN A 44 -8.22 5.63 -20.00
C GLN A 44 -8.85 6.68 -20.92
N GLY A 45 -9.09 7.88 -20.37
CA GLY A 45 -9.67 9.00 -21.09
C GLY A 45 -11.19 8.93 -21.27
N THR A 46 -11.85 7.89 -20.74
CA THR A 46 -13.32 7.89 -20.65
C THR A 46 -13.75 8.79 -19.50
N THR A 47 -14.84 9.52 -19.72
CA THR A 47 -15.43 10.39 -18.70
C THR A 47 -16.90 10.03 -18.62
N GLY A 48 -17.34 9.50 -17.49
CA GLY A 48 -18.69 8.98 -17.33
C GLY A 48 -18.77 7.91 -16.25
N GLU A 49 -20.00 7.57 -15.89
CA GLU A 49 -20.28 6.45 -15.00
C GLU A 49 -20.01 5.12 -15.73
N HIS A 50 -19.31 4.22 -15.05
CA HIS A 50 -18.99 2.88 -15.53
C HIS A 50 -19.52 1.85 -14.55
N THR A 51 -19.98 0.70 -15.06
CA THR A 51 -20.46 -0.39 -14.20
C THR A 51 -19.40 -1.49 -14.11
N LEU A 52 -18.75 -1.60 -12.94
CA LEU A 52 -17.89 -2.73 -12.59
C LEU A 52 -18.76 -3.90 -12.07
N ASN A 53 -18.71 -5.04 -12.74
CA ASN A 53 -19.28 -6.29 -12.27
C ASN A 53 -18.17 -7.25 -11.84
N VAL A 54 -18.19 -7.67 -10.58
CA VAL A 54 -17.28 -8.68 -10.03
C VAL A 54 -18.07 -9.95 -9.71
N GLN A 55 -17.82 -11.01 -10.46
CA GLN A 55 -18.42 -12.31 -10.23
C GLN A 55 -17.45 -13.20 -9.46
N LEU A 56 -17.78 -13.54 -8.21
CA LEU A 56 -17.00 -14.50 -7.42
C LEU A 56 -17.41 -15.94 -7.79
N ILE A 57 -16.43 -16.80 -8.03
CA ILE A 57 -16.60 -18.21 -8.44
C ILE A 57 -16.07 -19.10 -7.31
N PRO A 58 -16.95 -19.64 -6.44
CA PRO A 58 -16.53 -20.53 -5.36
C PRO A 58 -16.06 -21.87 -5.93
N ASN A 59 -14.93 -22.38 -5.42
CA ASN A 59 -14.45 -23.72 -5.76
C ASN A 59 -15.31 -24.80 -5.08
N ASN A 60 -16.21 -25.42 -5.84
CA ASN A 60 -17.12 -26.50 -5.39
C ASN A 60 -16.43 -27.88 -5.20
N SER A 61 -15.12 -27.91 -4.95
CA SER A 61 -14.33 -29.15 -5.08
C SER A 61 -14.32 -30.08 -3.86
N THR A 62 -14.89 -29.73 -2.71
CA THR A 62 -14.87 -30.63 -1.54
C THR A 62 -16.22 -30.66 -0.81
N THR A 63 -16.72 -31.88 -0.60
CA THR A 63 -17.93 -32.26 0.15
C THR A 63 -17.91 -31.90 1.64
N ASN A 64 -16.88 -31.17 2.09
CA ASN A 64 -16.80 -30.50 3.37
C ASN A 64 -16.58 -29.02 3.07
N ALA A 65 -17.67 -28.33 2.74
CA ALA A 65 -17.69 -26.92 2.39
C ALA A 65 -17.30 -26.04 3.60
N THR A 66 -16.02 -25.96 3.92
CA THR A 66 -15.47 -24.75 4.52
C THR A 66 -15.52 -23.70 3.42
N GLN A 67 -16.59 -22.90 3.44
CA GLN A 67 -16.81 -21.75 2.59
C GLN A 67 -15.50 -21.00 2.36
N SER A 68 -15.01 -20.95 1.11
CA SER A 68 -14.00 -19.96 0.74
C SER A 68 -14.66 -18.59 0.85
N THR A 69 -14.46 -17.92 1.98
CA THR A 69 -14.98 -16.57 2.20
C THR A 69 -14.03 -15.59 1.53
N VAL A 70 -14.31 -15.25 0.27
CA VAL A 70 -13.68 -14.10 -0.38
C VAL A 70 -14.39 -12.85 0.13
N TRP A 71 -13.62 -11.93 0.69
CA TRP A 71 -14.11 -10.62 1.13
C TRP A 71 -13.65 -9.57 0.11
N LEU A 72 -14.59 -8.77 -0.38
CA LEU A 72 -14.23 -7.57 -1.13
C LEU A 72 -13.75 -6.52 -0.14
N ASP A 73 -12.48 -6.12 -0.28
CA ASP A 73 -11.86 -5.13 0.60
C ASP A 73 -12.05 -3.71 0.06
N SER A 74 -11.59 -3.44 -1.16
CA SER A 74 -11.69 -2.11 -1.76
C SER A 74 -11.89 -2.14 -3.28
N ILE A 75 -12.43 -1.04 -3.79
CA ILE A 75 -12.44 -0.71 -5.21
C ILE A 75 -11.66 0.60 -5.35
N LEU A 76 -10.61 0.55 -6.16
CA LEU A 76 -9.76 1.71 -6.44
C LEU A 76 -10.18 2.27 -7.79
N TYR A 77 -10.50 3.57 -7.84
CA TYR A 77 -10.84 4.26 -9.07
C TYR A 77 -10.29 5.68 -9.03
N GLN A 78 -10.10 6.27 -10.21
CA GLN A 78 -9.74 7.67 -10.36
C GLN A 78 -11.03 8.52 -10.32
N PRO A 79 -11.20 9.42 -9.33
CA PRO A 79 -12.34 10.33 -9.32
C PRO A 79 -12.31 11.26 -10.53
N LEU A 80 -13.49 11.68 -10.99
CA LEU A 80 -13.61 12.72 -12.01
C LEU A 80 -13.15 14.07 -11.43
N PRO A 81 -12.64 14.99 -12.27
CA PRO A 81 -12.23 16.33 -11.80
C PRO A 81 -13.34 17.14 -11.12
N THR A 82 -14.60 16.76 -11.31
CA THR A 82 -15.79 17.40 -10.74
C THR A 82 -16.30 16.72 -9.48
N ASP A 83 -15.75 15.56 -9.10
CA ASP A 83 -16.23 14.83 -7.94
C ASP A 83 -15.90 15.59 -6.66
N PRO A 84 -16.84 15.72 -5.71
CA PRO A 84 -16.56 16.33 -4.42
C PRO A 84 -15.61 15.43 -3.62
N LEU A 85 -14.41 15.92 -3.31
CA LEU A 85 -13.40 15.16 -2.57
C LEU A 85 -13.40 15.48 -1.06
N ASP A 86 -14.25 16.40 -0.62
CA ASP A 86 -14.22 16.97 0.74
C ASP A 86 -14.52 15.97 1.86
N SER A 87 -15.10 14.81 1.53
CA SER A 87 -15.48 13.78 2.50
C SER A 87 -15.08 12.36 2.08
N VAL A 88 -14.07 12.22 1.22
CA VAL A 88 -13.58 10.91 0.77
C VAL A 88 -12.15 10.66 1.23
N MET A 89 -11.83 9.39 1.43
CA MET A 89 -10.45 8.96 1.64
C MET A 89 -9.77 8.80 0.29
N LEU A 90 -8.71 9.56 0.06
CA LEU A 90 -7.89 9.43 -1.14
C LEU A 90 -6.71 8.51 -0.87
N ARG A 91 -6.53 7.51 -1.74
CA ARG A 91 -5.28 6.75 -1.79
C ARG A 91 -4.31 7.49 -2.70
N ILE A 92 -3.16 7.85 -2.16
CA ILE A 92 -2.09 8.51 -2.90
C ILE A 92 -0.99 7.49 -3.14
N HIS A 93 -0.65 7.26 -4.40
CA HIS A 93 0.41 6.33 -4.77
C HIS A 93 1.78 6.95 -4.47
N ASN A 94 2.77 6.13 -4.12
CA ASN A 94 4.11 6.58 -3.78
C ASN A 94 4.84 7.32 -4.94
N SER A 95 4.40 7.12 -6.18
CA SER A 95 4.91 7.82 -7.37
C SER A 95 4.10 9.06 -7.77
N ASP A 96 3.10 9.44 -6.97
CA ASP A 96 2.34 10.65 -7.24
C ASP A 96 3.29 11.87 -7.19
N PRO A 97 3.24 12.80 -8.16
CA PRO A 97 4.13 13.97 -8.19
C PRO A 97 4.03 14.87 -6.95
N SER A 98 2.95 14.78 -6.17
CA SER A 98 2.80 15.48 -4.90
C SER A 98 3.59 14.86 -3.75
N VAL A 99 4.04 13.61 -3.88
CA VAL A 99 4.94 12.95 -2.94
C VAL A 99 6.38 13.27 -3.34
N SER A 100 7.09 13.94 -2.44
CA SER A 100 8.49 14.31 -2.66
C SER A 100 9.41 13.59 -1.69
N TYR A 101 10.46 12.99 -2.25
CA TYR A 101 11.47 12.28 -1.48
C TYR A 101 12.67 13.20 -1.27
N GLY A 102 13.00 13.45 0.00
CA GLY A 102 14.13 14.25 0.42
C GLY A 102 15.44 13.66 -0.07
N ASN A 103 16.09 14.35 -1.00
CA ASN A 103 17.30 13.92 -1.70
C ASN A 103 18.61 14.31 -0.99
N SER A 104 18.61 14.58 0.32
CA SER A 104 19.83 14.94 1.05
C SER A 104 20.97 13.90 0.88
N SER A 105 20.65 12.67 0.43
CA SER A 105 21.62 11.64 0.02
C SER A 105 21.25 10.79 -1.22
N GLY A 106 20.12 11.05 -1.91
CA GLY A 106 19.67 10.23 -3.05
C GLY A 106 19.36 8.76 -2.73
N ALA A 107 19.06 8.44 -1.47
CA ALA A 107 19.02 7.06 -0.98
C ALA A 107 17.68 6.33 -1.12
N TRP A 108 16.61 7.03 -1.51
CA TRP A 108 15.33 6.38 -1.77
C TRP A 108 15.42 5.56 -3.06
N THR A 109 15.05 4.30 -2.96
CA THR A 109 15.16 3.34 -4.06
C THR A 109 13.87 2.55 -4.15
N PHE A 110 13.46 2.24 -5.38
CA PHE A 110 12.32 1.36 -5.62
C PHE A 110 12.68 -0.07 -5.16
N GLN A 111 11.83 -0.68 -4.34
CA GLN A 111 12.07 -2.02 -3.76
C GLN A 111 11.13 -3.10 -4.29
N GLY A 112 10.30 -2.80 -5.30
CA GLY A 112 9.21 -3.69 -5.71
C GLY A 112 7.90 -3.36 -4.98
N TYR A 113 6.83 -4.07 -5.33
CA TYR A 113 5.47 -3.88 -4.79
C TYR A 113 5.01 -2.42 -4.73
N GLN A 114 5.32 -1.64 -5.76
CA GLN A 114 4.95 -0.22 -5.83
C GLN A 114 5.45 0.59 -4.62
N SER A 115 6.63 0.24 -4.10
CA SER A 115 7.16 0.85 -2.89
C SER A 115 8.54 1.46 -3.08
N ASN A 116 8.78 2.57 -2.38
CA ASN A 116 10.09 3.19 -2.27
C ASN A 116 10.61 3.01 -0.86
N ALA A 117 11.91 2.73 -0.71
CA ALA A 117 12.54 2.61 0.59
C ALA A 117 13.93 3.24 0.67
N THR A 118 14.34 3.55 1.91
CA THR A 118 15.66 4.12 2.22
C THR A 118 16.18 3.55 3.52
N GLY A 119 17.39 2.99 3.53
CA GLY A 119 18.09 2.63 4.78
C GLY A 119 18.81 3.81 5.45
N THR A 120 18.84 4.98 4.80
CA THR A 120 19.72 6.07 5.20
C THR A 120 19.02 6.95 6.23
N THR A 121 19.66 7.17 7.38
CA THR A 121 19.18 8.09 8.41
C THR A 121 19.08 9.52 7.88
N ALA A 122 18.19 10.35 8.44
CA ALA A 122 18.00 11.75 8.02
C ALA A 122 17.53 11.89 6.56
N THR A 123 16.87 10.86 6.03
CA THR A 123 16.14 10.94 4.76
C THR A 123 14.66 11.01 5.05
N SER A 124 13.95 11.82 4.26
CA SER A 124 12.54 12.09 4.48
C SER A 124 11.70 11.87 3.23
N MET A 125 10.41 11.66 3.43
CA MET A 125 9.34 11.72 2.44
C MET A 125 8.37 12.81 2.90
N ASN A 126 7.88 13.61 1.96
CA ASN A 126 7.05 14.76 2.21
C ASN A 126 5.82 14.72 1.33
N PHE A 127 4.68 15.09 1.88
CA PHE A 127 3.41 15.13 1.17
C PHE A 127 2.53 16.27 1.70
N ALA A 128 1.91 17.01 0.81
CA ALA A 128 0.96 18.07 1.15
C ALA A 128 -0.47 17.60 0.85
N PHE A 129 -1.37 17.79 1.80
CA PHE A 129 -2.75 17.32 1.70
C PHE A 129 -3.74 18.33 2.26
N ASN A 130 -4.99 18.24 1.79
CA ASN A 130 -6.12 18.95 2.38
C ASN A 130 -6.98 17.92 3.10
N GLY A 131 -7.03 17.95 4.42
CA GLY A 131 -7.82 16.98 5.17
C GLY A 131 -7.65 17.10 6.67
N SER A 132 -8.37 16.27 7.41
CA SER A 132 -8.33 16.18 8.88
C SER A 132 -7.59 14.94 9.39
N SER A 133 -7.15 14.05 8.49
CA SER A 133 -6.34 12.89 8.83
C SER A 133 -5.45 12.42 7.67
N VAL A 134 -4.39 11.69 8.00
CA VAL A 134 -3.50 11.01 7.05
C VAL A 134 -3.00 9.70 7.65
N THR A 135 -2.97 8.64 6.84
CA THR A 135 -2.46 7.32 7.23
C THR A 135 -1.34 6.91 6.30
N LEU A 136 -0.21 6.47 6.85
CA LEU A 136 0.88 5.91 6.06
C LEU A 136 0.79 4.38 6.03
N TYR A 137 0.77 3.84 4.82
CA TYR A 137 0.90 2.42 4.55
C TYR A 137 2.27 2.08 3.97
N SER A 138 2.66 0.83 4.19
CA SER A 138 4.00 0.31 3.89
C SER A 138 3.93 -1.13 3.40
N VAL A 139 5.06 -1.65 2.91
CA VAL A 139 5.29 -3.08 2.70
C VAL A 139 6.20 -3.57 3.81
N ASN A 140 5.76 -4.54 4.60
CA ASN A 140 6.62 -5.26 5.53
C ASN A 140 7.21 -6.48 4.82
N PHE A 141 8.44 -6.35 4.31
CA PHE A 141 9.10 -7.44 3.61
C PHE A 141 9.49 -8.57 4.53
N GLY A 142 9.24 -9.81 4.11
CA GLY A 142 9.72 -11.03 4.74
C GLY A 142 11.13 -11.42 4.33
N ASN A 143 11.62 -10.91 3.19
CA ASN A 143 12.94 -11.21 2.66
C ASN A 143 13.58 -9.99 1.95
N PRO A 144 14.79 -9.54 2.34
CA PRO A 144 15.57 -10.04 3.46
C PRO A 144 14.87 -9.79 4.81
N ILE A 145 15.33 -10.47 5.86
CA ILE A 145 14.75 -10.29 7.19
C ILE A 145 15.25 -8.96 7.78
N TYR A 146 14.32 -8.08 8.14
CA TYR A 146 14.56 -6.78 8.74
C TYR A 146 14.26 -6.80 10.24
N ASN A 147 15.09 -6.10 11.02
CA ASN A 147 14.83 -5.82 12.43
C ASN A 147 13.88 -4.63 12.57
N ALA A 148 13.11 -4.60 13.66
CA ALA A 148 12.30 -3.43 14.00
C ALA A 148 13.17 -2.19 14.23
N SER A 149 12.65 -1.02 13.88
CA SER A 149 13.32 0.28 14.07
C SER A 149 12.30 1.38 14.36
N THR A 150 12.76 2.64 14.43
CA THR A 150 11.91 3.80 14.73
C THR A 150 12.10 4.87 13.65
N ALA A 151 10.98 5.42 13.21
CA ALA A 151 10.90 6.62 12.40
C ALA A 151 10.02 7.65 13.11
N PHE A 152 9.94 8.86 12.56
CA PHE A 152 9.07 9.90 13.09
C PHE A 152 8.35 10.61 11.96
N TYR A 153 7.23 11.25 12.28
CA TYR A 153 6.57 12.20 11.40
C TYR A 153 6.39 13.56 12.07
N THR A 154 6.25 14.60 11.26
CA THR A 154 5.82 15.93 11.70
C THR A 154 4.65 16.40 10.84
N ILE A 155 3.72 17.15 11.44
CA ILE A 155 2.68 17.89 10.73
C ILE A 155 3.04 19.38 10.81
N ASP A 156 3.13 20.04 9.66
CA ASP A 156 3.47 21.45 9.50
C ASP A 156 4.77 21.87 10.22
N GLY A 157 5.72 20.94 10.38
CA GLY A 157 7.01 21.18 11.03
C GLY A 157 6.94 21.50 12.53
N THR A 158 5.80 21.21 13.19
CA THR A 158 5.57 21.62 14.59
C THR A 158 6.22 20.68 15.61
N SER A 159 5.69 19.48 15.78
CA SER A 159 6.18 18.47 16.73
C SER A 159 6.40 17.11 16.06
N SER A 160 7.50 16.45 16.38
CA SER A 160 7.78 15.09 15.92
C SER A 160 7.06 14.05 16.77
N THR A 161 6.42 13.10 16.11
CA THR A 161 5.83 11.91 16.74
C THR A 161 6.55 10.67 16.23
N ASP A 162 7.15 9.93 17.14
CA ASP A 162 7.83 8.68 16.83
C ASP A 162 6.82 7.55 16.59
N PHE A 163 7.12 6.67 15.65
CA PHE A 163 6.37 5.44 15.40
C PHE A 163 7.31 4.28 15.09
N VAL A 164 6.82 3.07 15.31
CA VAL A 164 7.58 1.83 15.11
C VAL A 164 7.53 1.44 13.65
N LEU A 165 8.70 1.17 13.07
CA LEU A 165 8.85 0.41 11.84
C LEU A 165 9.00 -1.07 12.22
N PRO A 166 8.00 -1.93 11.99
CA PRO A 166 8.06 -3.32 12.40
C PRO A 166 9.16 -4.07 11.65
N GLY A 167 9.76 -5.05 12.32
CA GLY A 167 10.62 -6.03 11.65
C GLY A 167 9.82 -6.98 10.78
N SER A 168 10.49 -7.84 10.01
CA SER A 168 9.83 -8.82 9.15
C SER A 168 8.90 -9.74 9.94
N THR A 169 7.70 -9.97 9.41
CA THR A 169 6.69 -10.79 10.08
C THR A 169 6.89 -12.28 9.79
N ASN A 170 6.93 -13.09 10.86
CA ASN A 170 6.91 -14.54 10.77
C ASN A 170 5.48 -15.05 10.88
N VAL A 171 5.06 -15.87 9.92
CA VAL A 171 3.73 -16.49 9.91
C VAL A 171 3.75 -17.72 10.80
N SER A 172 3.14 -17.62 11.98
CA SER A 172 3.20 -18.66 13.02
C SER A 172 2.74 -20.05 12.56
N SER A 173 1.86 -20.14 11.55
CA SER A 173 1.37 -21.41 11.01
C SER A 173 2.38 -22.12 10.09
N THR A 174 3.30 -21.38 9.44
CA THR A 174 4.29 -21.95 8.51
C THR A 174 5.72 -21.82 9.01
N GLY A 175 5.98 -20.94 9.98
CA GLY A 175 7.31 -20.58 10.44
C GLY A 175 8.12 -19.75 9.44
N ASN A 176 7.51 -19.37 8.30
CA ASN A 176 8.17 -18.61 7.25
C ASN A 176 7.94 -17.11 7.42
N TYR A 177 8.88 -16.33 6.89
CA TYR A 177 8.68 -14.89 6.71
C TYR A 177 7.89 -14.64 5.42
N THR A 178 7.04 -13.61 5.44
CA THR A 178 6.17 -13.26 4.31
C THR A 178 6.18 -11.74 4.10
N ASP A 179 5.86 -11.32 2.89
CA ASP A 179 5.62 -9.92 2.57
C ASP A 179 4.18 -9.56 2.98
N ILE A 180 4.02 -8.49 3.78
CA ILE A 180 2.71 -7.92 4.10
C ILE A 180 2.59 -6.57 3.40
N ILE A 181 1.65 -6.48 2.48
CA ILE A 181 1.39 -5.27 1.69
C ILE A 181 0.26 -4.47 2.33
N ASN A 182 0.27 -3.13 2.17
CA ASN A 182 -0.64 -2.21 2.85
C ASN A 182 -0.59 -2.38 4.38
N TYR A 183 0.61 -2.53 4.94
CA TYR A 183 0.83 -2.56 6.39
C TYR A 183 0.67 -1.15 6.95
N PRO A 184 -0.32 -0.87 7.82
CA PRO A 184 -0.52 0.46 8.39
C PRO A 184 0.60 0.77 9.40
N LEU A 185 1.32 1.87 9.21
CA LEU A 185 2.38 2.31 10.11
C LEU A 185 1.85 3.25 11.19
N PHE A 186 1.09 4.27 10.78
CA PHE A 186 0.46 5.22 11.70
C PHE A 186 -0.71 5.94 11.02
N THR A 187 -1.56 6.54 11.85
CA THR A 187 -2.57 7.52 11.45
C THR A 187 -2.37 8.77 12.29
N ALA A 188 -2.30 9.93 11.65
CA ALA A 188 -2.47 11.23 12.28
C ALA A 188 -3.93 11.65 12.06
N SER A 189 -4.68 11.87 13.13
CA SER A 189 -6.10 12.23 13.11
C SER A 189 -6.36 13.54 13.83
N ASP A 190 -7.62 14.00 13.80
CA ASP A 190 -8.10 15.18 14.53
C ASP A 190 -7.35 16.47 14.17
N LEU A 191 -6.87 16.53 12.93
CA LEU A 191 -6.20 17.70 12.37
C LEU A 191 -7.24 18.71 11.90
N SER A 192 -6.87 19.99 11.85
CA SER A 192 -7.72 21.02 11.27
C SER A 192 -7.94 20.77 9.78
N GLU A 193 -9.21 20.80 9.33
CA GLU A 193 -9.59 20.71 7.91
C GLU A 193 -9.00 21.88 7.10
N SER A 194 -7.77 21.70 6.64
CA SER A 194 -6.96 22.73 6.03
C SER A 194 -5.83 22.11 5.23
N HIS A 195 -5.10 22.94 4.49
CA HIS A 195 -3.89 22.54 3.82
C HIS A 195 -2.79 22.28 4.84
N GLN A 196 -2.25 21.06 4.85
CA GLN A 196 -1.24 20.59 5.78
C GLN A 196 -0.11 19.90 5.02
N HIS A 197 1.05 19.85 5.68
CA HIS A 197 2.24 19.17 5.18
C HIS A 197 2.69 18.11 6.17
N ILE A 198 2.82 16.87 5.70
CA ILE A 198 3.44 15.79 6.47
C ILE A 198 4.87 15.56 5.97
N GLU A 199 5.80 15.48 6.92
CA GLU A 199 7.14 14.94 6.71
C GLU A 199 7.26 13.64 7.50
N VAL A 200 7.75 12.58 6.86
CA VAL A 200 8.08 11.30 7.48
C VAL A 200 9.56 11.02 7.28
N ALA A 201 10.30 10.72 8.34
CA ALA A 201 11.75 10.59 8.24
C ALA A 201 12.32 9.51 9.17
N THR A 202 13.43 8.91 8.73
CA THR A 202 14.19 7.97 9.54
C THR A 202 14.88 8.71 10.67
N SER A 203 14.88 8.14 11.87
CA SER A 203 15.41 8.79 13.08
C SER A 203 16.86 9.28 12.89
N TYR A 204 17.14 10.52 13.34
CA TYR A 204 18.44 11.20 13.20
C TYR A 204 19.58 10.59 14.04
N ASN A 205 19.27 9.75 15.02
CA ASN A 205 20.23 9.19 15.97
C ASN A 205 20.00 7.68 16.21
N ALA A 206 20.01 6.87 15.15
CA ALA A 206 20.34 5.46 15.33
C ALA A 206 21.84 5.37 15.66
N LEU A 207 22.18 5.51 16.95
CA LEU A 207 23.50 5.13 17.46
C LEU A 207 23.82 3.75 16.89
N LYS A 208 24.93 3.66 16.16
CA LYS A 208 25.51 2.46 15.57
C LYS A 208 25.67 1.34 16.61
N ILE A 209 24.61 0.61 16.92
CA ILE A 209 24.64 -0.78 17.37
C ILE A 209 23.29 -1.35 16.94
N HIS A 210 23.21 -1.92 15.74
CA HIS A 210 22.40 -3.08 15.37
C HIS A 210 22.50 -3.21 13.83
N ASN A 211 22.84 -4.41 13.37
CA ASN A 211 23.01 -4.71 11.94
C ASN A 211 21.65 -4.67 11.22
N GLY A 212 21.18 -3.48 10.86
CA GLY A 212 19.97 -3.24 10.08
C GLY A 212 19.76 -1.74 9.90
N SER A 213 19.79 -1.27 8.65
CA SER A 213 19.57 0.14 8.34
C SER A 213 18.07 0.48 8.45
N PRO A 214 17.66 1.56 9.16
CA PRO A 214 16.25 1.89 9.34
C PRO A 214 15.60 2.20 7.99
N SER A 215 14.54 1.48 7.63
CA SER A 215 13.89 1.58 6.31
C SER A 215 12.45 2.09 6.40
N ILE A 216 12.18 3.28 5.87
CA ILE A 216 10.79 3.70 5.58
C ILE A 216 10.41 3.09 4.25
N ILE A 217 9.21 2.52 4.17
CA ILE A 217 8.64 1.99 2.94
C ILE A 217 7.29 2.67 2.74
N SER A 218 7.09 3.30 1.59
CA SER A 218 5.83 3.95 1.22
C SER A 218 5.18 3.21 0.06
N SER A 219 3.92 2.80 0.20
CA SER A 219 3.10 2.08 -0.79
C SER A 219 1.77 2.76 -1.04
#